data_AF-A0A937SD11-F1
#
_entry.id   AF-A0A937SD11-F1
#
_cell.length_a   1.000
_cell.length_b   1.000
_cell.length_c   1.000
_cell.angle_alpha   90.00
_cell.angle_beta   90.00
_cell.angle_gamma   90.00
#
_symmetry.space_group_name_H-M   'P 1'
#
loop_
_entity.id
_entity.type
_entity.pdbx_description
1 polymer ?
#
loop_
_entity_poly.entity_id
_entity_poly.type
_entity_poly.pdbx_seq_one_letter_code
_entity_poly.pdbx_strand_id
1 'polypeptide(L)'
;VVGVGNIYANEALFLAGISPKRSAGKISKPRYAKLVLCITQVLQQALDVGGTTLRDFTDSNGEPGYFAQSLQVYGRKGKPCHVCQSTLKEIRQGQRSTVYCPKCQR
;
A
#
# COMPACT_ATOMS: atom_id res chain seq x y z
N VAL A 1 -8.41 12.82 -5.00
CA VAL A 1 -7.26 12.51 -4.12
C VAL A 1 -6.00 12.65 -4.95
N VAL A 2 -5.18 13.65 -4.69
CA VAL A 2 -3.86 13.85 -5.31
C VAL A 2 -2.79 13.40 -4.31
N GLY A 3 -1.65 12.86 -4.78
CA GLY A 3 -0.53 12.45 -3.92
C GLY A 3 -0.49 10.97 -3.48
N VAL A 4 -1.52 10.16 -3.78
CA VAL A 4 -1.47 8.70 -3.51
C VAL A 4 -0.75 7.98 -4.65
N GLY A 5 0.56 7.81 -4.51
CA GLY A 5 1.38 6.95 -5.34
C GLY A 5 1.02 5.46 -5.21
N ASN A 6 1.53 4.63 -6.13
CA ASN A 6 1.26 3.20 -6.20
C ASN A 6 1.63 2.43 -4.91
N ILE A 7 2.66 2.92 -4.19
CA ILE A 7 3.08 2.39 -2.88
C ILE A 7 1.95 2.53 -1.86
N TYR A 8 1.49 3.77 -1.63
CA TYR A 8 0.46 4.07 -0.65
C TYR A 8 -0.87 3.39 -0.98
N ALA A 9 -1.20 3.27 -2.27
CA ALA A 9 -2.40 2.55 -2.70
C ALA A 9 -2.34 1.05 -2.31
N ASN A 10 -1.22 0.37 -2.53
CA ASN A 10 -1.05 -1.03 -2.16
C ASN A 10 -1.16 -1.24 -0.65
N GLU A 11 -0.47 -0.39 0.14
CA GLU A 11 -0.47 -0.46 1.60
C GLU A 11 -1.86 -0.15 2.19
N ALA A 12 -2.52 0.90 1.71
CA ALA A 12 -3.85 1.27 2.18
C ALA A 12 -4.91 0.20 1.85
N LEU A 13 -4.85 -0.41 0.67
CA LEU A 13 -5.74 -1.52 0.30
C LEU A 13 -5.49 -2.76 1.18
N PHE A 14 -4.24 -3.01 1.55
CA PHE A 14 -3.89 -4.10 2.47
C PHE A 14 -4.47 -3.87 3.87
N LEU A 15 -4.24 -2.70 4.45
CA LEU A 15 -4.79 -2.32 5.76
C LEU A 15 -6.33 -2.30 5.77
N ALA A 16 -6.93 -1.81 4.69
CA ALA A 16 -8.39 -1.82 4.54
C ALA A 16 -8.96 -3.23 4.34
N GLY A 17 -8.12 -4.22 3.99
CA GLY A 17 -8.55 -5.57 3.64
C GLY A 17 -9.33 -5.63 2.34
N ILE A 18 -9.05 -4.72 1.40
CA ILE A 18 -9.74 -4.60 0.11
C ILE A 18 -8.88 -5.22 -0.98
N SER A 19 -9.45 -6.16 -1.73
CA SER A 19 -8.80 -6.72 -2.90
C SER A 19 -8.62 -5.67 -4.00
N PRO A 20 -7.39 -5.50 -4.56
CA PRO A 20 -7.16 -4.59 -5.68
C PRO A 20 -7.85 -5.05 -6.98
N LYS A 21 -8.32 -6.31 -7.01
CA LYS A 21 -9.10 -6.85 -8.13
C LYS A 21 -10.57 -6.47 -8.07
N ARG A 22 -11.07 -5.96 -6.94
CA ARG A 22 -12.48 -5.58 -6.82
C ARG A 22 -12.72 -4.28 -7.58
N SER A 23 -13.69 -4.30 -8.49
CA SER A 23 -14.17 -3.10 -9.16
C SER A 23 -14.66 -2.08 -8.12
N ALA A 24 -14.25 -0.82 -8.29
CA ALA A 24 -14.61 0.27 -7.37
C ALA A 24 -16.12 0.33 -7.08
N GLY A 25 -16.97 0.26 -8.11
CA GLY A 25 -18.43 0.28 -7.95
C GLY A 25 -19.05 -0.88 -7.15
N LYS A 26 -18.27 -1.90 -6.77
CA LYS A 26 -18.71 -3.04 -5.95
C LYS A 26 -18.25 -2.97 -4.49
N ILE A 27 -17.63 -1.86 -4.06
CA ILE A 27 -17.20 -1.65 -2.68
C ILE A 27 -18.32 -0.93 -1.93
N SER A 28 -18.72 -1.46 -0.76
CA SER A 28 -19.76 -0.85 0.06
C SER A 28 -19.27 0.47 0.69
N LYS A 29 -20.19 1.42 0.93
CA LYS A 29 -19.88 2.72 1.56
C LYS A 29 -19.07 2.60 2.86
N PRO A 30 -19.36 1.67 3.79
CA PRO A 30 -18.56 1.51 5.01
C PRO A 30 -17.10 1.10 4.73
N ARG A 31 -16.86 0.30 3.67
CA ARG A 31 -15.51 -0.11 3.28
C ARG A 31 -14.74 1.04 2.64
N TYR A 32 -15.42 1.93 1.93
CA TYR A 32 -14.81 3.17 1.44
C TYR A 32 -14.41 4.10 2.58
N ALA A 33 -15.28 4.28 3.59
CA ALA A 33 -14.94 5.06 4.78
C ALA A 33 -13.69 4.48 5.48
N LYS A 34 -13.63 3.15 5.65
CA LYS A 34 -12.45 2.47 6.17
C LYS A 34 -11.21 2.71 5.30
N LEU A 35 -11.33 2.63 3.98
CA LEU A 35 -10.22 2.88 3.06
C LEU A 35 -9.66 4.29 3.21
N VAL A 36 -10.51 5.31 3.35
CA VAL A 36 -10.08 6.70 3.55
C VAL A 36 -9.26 6.85 4.84
N LEU A 37 -9.72 6.21 5.93
CA LEU A 37 -8.97 6.19 7.20
C LEU A 37 -7.62 5.49 7.04
N CYS A 38 -7.58 4.34 6.36
CA CYS A 38 -6.34 3.62 6.10
C CYS A 38 -5.36 4.42 5.21
N ILE A 39 -5.85 5.15 4.20
CA ILE A 39 -5.01 6.02 3.37
C ILE A 39 -4.37 7.12 4.24
N THR A 40 -5.18 7.77 5.07
CA THR A 40 -4.71 8.84 5.96
C THR A 40 -3.66 8.30 6.94
N GLN A 41 -3.90 7.12 7.51
CA GLN A 41 -2.95 6.46 8.40
C GLN A 41 -1.62 6.13 7.70
N VAL A 42 -1.66 5.58 6.49
CA VAL A 42 -0.44 5.26 5.72
C VAL A 42 0.35 6.52 5.38
N LEU A 43 -0.34 7.59 4.99
CA LEU A 43 0.31 8.88 4.72
C LEU A 43 0.91 9.48 5.98
N GLN A 44 0.20 9.42 7.11
CA GLN A 44 0.74 9.90 8.39
C GLN A 44 1.97 9.10 8.82
N GLN A 45 1.94 7.77 8.72
CA GLN A 45 3.10 6.92 8.99
C GLN A 45 4.28 7.25 8.07
N ALA A 46 4.01 7.55 6.80
CA ALA A 46 5.05 8.00 5.87
C ALA A 46 5.66 9.35 6.27
N LEU A 47 4.83 10.28 6.77
CA LEU A 47 5.28 11.56 7.31
C LEU A 47 6.10 11.39 8.60
N ASP A 48 5.67 10.51 9.50
CA ASP A 48 6.32 10.28 10.79
C ASP A 48 7.70 9.61 10.62
N VAL A 49 7.80 8.63 9.72
CA VAL A 49 9.05 7.89 9.44
C VAL A 49 9.99 8.68 8.52
N GLY A 50 9.46 9.61 7.72
CA GLY A 50 10.20 10.45 6.77
C GLY A 50 10.23 11.93 7.14
N GLY A 51 10.04 12.25 8.43
CA GLY A 51 9.87 13.59 9.02
C GLY A 51 10.38 14.73 8.15
N THR A 52 9.46 15.45 7.51
CA THR A 52 9.64 16.72 6.77
C THR A 52 10.35 16.72 5.41
N THR A 53 10.84 15.59 4.88
CA THR A 53 11.49 15.55 3.54
C THR A 53 10.66 14.76 2.54
N LEU A 54 9.50 15.32 2.17
CA LEU A 54 8.63 14.84 1.08
C LEU A 54 9.16 15.19 -0.32
N ARG A 55 10.47 15.42 -0.44
CA ARG A 55 11.14 15.66 -1.72
C ARG A 55 12.04 14.47 -1.98
N ASP A 56 11.58 13.68 -2.93
CA ASP A 56 12.30 12.61 -3.57
C ASP A 56 12.31 11.29 -2.78
N PHE A 57 11.62 10.31 -3.37
CA PHE A 57 11.59 8.89 -2.96
C PHE A 57 12.97 8.21 -3.11
N THR A 58 14.03 9.00 -3.23
CA THR A 58 15.44 8.70 -3.38
C THR A 58 16.15 9.79 -2.61
N ASP A 59 16.91 9.43 -1.57
CA ASP A 59 17.95 10.33 -1.06
C ASP A 59 18.82 10.78 -2.25
N SER A 60 19.46 11.93 -2.15
CA SER A 60 20.56 12.41 -3.02
C SER A 60 21.56 11.31 -3.41
N ASN A 61 21.66 10.24 -2.60
CA ASN A 61 22.52 9.08 -2.78
C ASN A 61 21.85 7.84 -3.43
N GLY A 62 20.55 7.88 -3.77
CA GLY A 62 19.83 6.78 -4.43
C GLY A 62 19.31 5.67 -3.50
N GLU A 63 19.48 5.80 -2.18
CA GLU A 63 19.02 4.81 -1.20
C GLU A 63 17.50 4.90 -0.95
N PRO A 64 16.79 3.76 -0.83
CA PRO A 64 15.37 3.76 -0.54
C PRO A 64 15.13 4.28 0.89
N GLY A 65 14.43 5.41 1.02
CA GLY A 65 14.16 6.04 2.32
C GLY A 65 13.52 5.10 3.34
N TYR A 66 13.67 5.42 4.64
CA TYR A 66 13.24 4.60 5.79
C TYR A 66 11.82 4.02 5.70
N PHE A 67 10.90 4.69 5.00
CA PHE A 67 9.55 4.19 4.73
C PHE A 67 9.54 2.81 4.06
N ALA A 68 10.53 2.47 3.24
CA ALA A 68 10.66 1.17 2.59
C ALA A 68 10.74 0.01 3.59
N GLN A 69 11.27 0.24 4.79
CA GLN A 69 11.36 -0.79 5.84
C GLN A 69 9.99 -1.10 6.50
N SER A 70 9.04 -0.16 6.44
CA SER A 70 7.70 -0.31 7.04
C SER A 70 6.65 -0.95 6.13
N LEU A 71 6.99 -1.20 4.85
CA LEU A 71 6.06 -1.70 3.84
C LEU A 71 5.58 -3.14 4.14
N GLN A 72 4.25 -3.33 4.12
CA GLN A 72 3.62 -4.61 4.39
C GLN A 72 3.51 -5.48 3.15
N VAL A 73 3.27 -4.87 1.98
CA VAL A 73 3.00 -5.61 0.72
C VAL A 73 3.79 -5.09 -0.48
N TYR A 74 4.00 -3.78 -0.60
CA TYR A 74 4.66 -3.21 -1.78
C TYR A 74 6.07 -3.78 -1.98
N GLY A 75 6.41 -4.20 -3.19
CA GLY A 75 7.71 -4.80 -3.52
C GLY A 75 7.98 -6.18 -2.88
N ARG A 76 7.01 -6.75 -2.16
CA ARG A 76 7.17 -8.03 -1.42
C ARG A 76 6.52 -9.22 -2.14
N LYS A 77 6.40 -9.18 -3.47
CA LYS A 77 5.90 -10.31 -4.26
C LYS A 77 6.64 -11.60 -3.88
N GLY A 78 5.89 -12.69 -3.69
CA GLY A 78 6.48 -13.99 -3.36
C GLY A 78 6.91 -14.16 -1.90
N LYS A 79 6.95 -13.08 -1.11
CA LYS A 79 7.23 -13.15 0.34
C LYS A 79 5.97 -13.56 1.13
N PRO A 80 6.12 -14.11 2.34
CA PRO A 80 4.99 -14.35 3.22
C PRO A 80 4.36 -13.02 3.67
N CYS A 81 3.03 -13.02 3.75
CA CYS A 81 2.26 -11.94 4.37
C CYS A 81 2.59 -11.86 5.86
N HIS A 82 2.87 -10.66 6.37
CA HIS A 82 3.16 -10.45 7.79
C HIS A 82 2.00 -10.82 8.73
N VAL A 83 0.76 -10.76 8.24
CA VAL A 83 -0.44 -11.04 9.04
C VAL A 83 -0.81 -12.53 9.03
N CYS A 84 -0.81 -13.16 7.86
CA CYS A 84 -1.37 -14.52 7.70
C CYS A 84 -0.42 -15.53 7.04
N GLN A 85 0.84 -15.16 6.83
CA GLN A 85 1.92 -15.99 6.27
C GLN A 85 1.69 -16.55 4.85
N SER A 86 0.56 -16.27 4.22
CA SER A 86 0.34 -16.67 2.82
C SER A 86 1.21 -15.89 1.86
N THR A 87 1.64 -16.53 0.78
CA THR A 87 2.43 -15.90 -0.28
C THR A 87 1.71 -14.70 -0.90
N LEU A 88 2.39 -13.54 -0.89
CA LEU A 88 1.92 -12.33 -1.53
C LEU A 88 1.93 -12.49 -3.06
N LYS A 89 0.85 -12.04 -3.70
CA LYS A 89 0.66 -12.11 -5.15
C LYS A 89 0.81 -10.73 -5.76
N GLU A 90 1.31 -10.69 -6.99
CA GLU A 90 1.38 -9.47 -7.80
C GLU A 90 0.36 -9.55 -8.94
N ILE A 91 -0.28 -8.43 -9.25
CA ILE A 91 -0.98 -8.20 -10.51
C ILE A 91 -0.43 -6.93 -11.16
N ARG A 92 -0.57 -6.83 -12.48
CA ARG A 92 -0.31 -5.58 -13.21
C ARG A 92 -1.64 -4.94 -13.59
N GLN A 93 -1.83 -3.69 -13.19
CA GLN A 93 -3.01 -2.88 -13.51
C GLN A 93 -2.53 -1.55 -14.11
N GLY A 94 -2.90 -1.27 -15.36
CA GLY A 94 -2.49 -0.03 -16.05
C GLY A 94 -0.97 0.17 -16.08
N GLN A 95 -0.21 -0.89 -16.39
CA GLN A 95 1.26 -0.92 -16.36
C GLN A 95 1.92 -0.71 -14.99
N ARG A 96 1.15 -0.71 -13.90
CA ARG A 96 1.67 -0.61 -12.53
C ARG A 96 1.58 -1.94 -11.81
N SER A 97 2.62 -2.27 -11.04
CA SER A 97 2.67 -3.45 -10.19
C SER A 97 1.87 -3.25 -8.91
N THR A 98 1.00 -4.19 -8.60
CA THR A 98 0.16 -4.17 -7.40
C THR A 98 0.33 -5.48 -6.66
N VAL A 99 0.94 -5.41 -5.47
CA VAL A 99 1.17 -6.57 -4.61
C VAL A 99 0.11 -6.61 -3.52
N TYR A 100 -0.47 -7.77 -3.29
CA TYR A 100 -1.58 -7.96 -2.35
C TYR A 100 -1.57 -9.37 -1.74
N CYS A 101 -2.20 -9.49 -0.58
CA CYS A 101 -2.40 -10.76 0.10
C CYS A 101 -3.75 -11.37 -0.28
N PRO A 102 -3.79 -12.57 -0.91
CA PRO A 102 -5.05 -13.19 -1.33
C PRO A 102 -5.94 -13.66 -0.17
N LYS A 103 -5.41 -13.80 1.05
CA LYS A 103 -6.18 -14.19 2.24
C LYS A 103 -6.67 -12.98 3.05
N CYS A 104 -5.83 -11.97 3.25
CA CYS A 104 -6.17 -10.78 4.04
C CYS A 104 -7.03 -9.78 3.25
N GLN A 105 -6.91 -9.72 1.93
CA GLN A 105 -7.63 -8.78 1.10
C GLN A 105 -8.74 -9.49 0.32
N ARG A 106 -9.98 -9.12 0.62
CA ARG A 106 -11.17 -9.69 -0.02
C ARG A 106 -11.88 -8.67 -0.84
#